data_AF-A0AAD2GEB2-F1
#
_entry.id   AF-A0AAD2GEB2-F1
#
_cell.length_a   1.000
_cell.length_b   1.000
_cell.length_c   1.000
_cell.angle_alpha   90.00
_cell.angle_beta   90.00
_cell.angle_gamma   90.00
#
_symmetry.space_group_name_H-M   'P 1'
#
loop_
_entity.id
_entity.type
_entity.pdbx_description
1 polymer ?
#
loop_
_entity_poly.entity_id
_entity_poly.type
_entity_poly.pdbx_seq_one_letter_code
_entity_poly.pdbx_strand_id
1 'polypeptide(L)'
;MAGERVDSKAASSWKNASAANQAKFHLLELPEDFKPTKEEEALVNMYQTIRQFERQAARLKEQKAREKLAAKETEFKQSQASKQKKRRRKRENVPAASGDDVSDGSSAEEDYSSDEEQDEQTLHDRRTAKLDALRDEVDEAKKAMVADAVKQETLRKSHLETKETDISTGPSLKRKKLEDTTSEGGLLSNMKIDTPPHEFSERLNIKPWKGKTLFPATPDETQWTPPEGVGSPNVGAFLVELPEFDITKAQNGTGNNTIVIKFHAPNDSKRFSINIAGPGHDDFNSVLFHFNPRQFERGGQLVVNDKQEGIWGQSIALPLSQVPLIFGQEAITLQIQINGDGFDVFMQDKHCVRLEHRKELPSKPCSLFLQFPSCDDYGSPENWMVYRAWWGNQPVMAKGDLSDVAGVNSFNAVHPRKLFVSGLSKISTQTEVDIRRAELERAFRKYGGARGVTCIVPTNTTFAFVEMESDRMADLALSEMSSKYRLNRARRSRHEALQEERAAKEAGGKSEDKAW
;
A
#
# COMPACT_ATOMS: atom_id res chain seq x y z
N MET A 1 28.85 -65.24 22.89
CA MET A 1 28.35 -65.43 21.52
C MET A 1 26.86 -65.23 21.52
N ALA A 2 26.32 -64.63 20.45
CA ALA A 2 24.94 -64.15 20.24
C ALA A 2 24.64 -62.77 20.85
N GLY A 3 24.95 -61.73 20.06
CA GLY A 3 24.42 -60.39 20.23
C GLY A 3 23.24 -60.20 19.27
N GLU A 4 22.07 -59.88 19.82
CA GLU A 4 20.93 -59.37 19.05
C GLU A 4 21.07 -57.86 18.91
N ARG A 5 21.35 -57.42 17.67
CA ARG A 5 21.18 -56.03 17.24
C ARG A 5 19.69 -55.77 17.14
N VAL A 6 19.16 -54.97 18.06
CA VAL A 6 17.85 -54.33 17.90
C VAL A 6 18.03 -53.19 16.90
N ASP A 7 17.61 -53.41 15.66
CA ASP A 7 17.51 -52.36 14.64
C ASP A 7 16.49 -51.31 15.10
N SER A 8 16.98 -50.17 15.59
CA SER A 8 16.15 -49.00 15.83
C SER A 8 15.69 -48.43 14.49
N LYS A 9 14.52 -48.86 14.01
CA LYS A 9 13.79 -48.17 12.94
C LYS A 9 13.43 -46.78 13.44
N ALA A 10 14.23 -45.79 13.10
CA ALA A 10 13.84 -44.39 13.14
C ALA A 10 12.73 -44.20 12.10
N ALA A 11 11.47 -44.39 12.53
CA ALA A 11 10.33 -44.03 11.73
C ALA A 11 10.43 -42.53 11.43
N SER A 12 10.64 -42.20 10.15
CA SER A 12 10.53 -40.84 9.65
C SER A 12 9.16 -40.31 10.05
N SER A 13 9.12 -39.42 11.04
CA SER A 13 7.91 -38.71 11.45
C SER A 13 7.59 -37.70 10.36
N TRP A 14 6.99 -38.15 9.27
CA TRP A 14 6.23 -37.32 8.36
C TRP A 14 5.08 -36.71 9.17
N LYS A 15 5.33 -35.52 9.74
CA LYS A 15 4.29 -34.80 10.47
C LYS A 15 3.25 -34.39 9.45
N ASN A 16 2.10 -35.05 9.48
CA ASN A 16 0.92 -34.58 8.79
C ASN A 16 0.79 -33.06 9.03
N ALA A 17 0.52 -32.31 7.96
CA ALA A 17 0.23 -30.89 8.09
C ALA A 17 -0.89 -30.73 9.14
N SER A 18 -0.84 -29.66 9.94
CA SER A 18 -1.90 -29.45 10.94
C SER A 18 -3.27 -29.49 10.26
N ALA A 19 -4.29 -30.00 10.95
CA ALA A 19 -5.65 -30.11 10.40
C ALA A 19 -6.14 -28.77 9.81
N ALA A 20 -5.73 -27.64 10.40
CA ALA A 20 -6.00 -26.30 9.90
C ALA A 20 -5.35 -26.02 8.51
N ASN A 21 -4.13 -26.48 8.28
CA ASN A 21 -3.47 -26.34 6.96
C ASN A 21 -4.04 -27.33 5.94
N GLN A 22 -4.39 -28.54 6.35
CA GLN A 22 -5.05 -29.52 5.47
C GLN A 22 -6.39 -28.99 4.97
N ALA A 23 -7.21 -28.43 5.87
CA ALA A 23 -8.49 -27.81 5.54
C ALA A 23 -8.34 -26.57 4.64
N LYS A 24 -7.35 -25.71 4.93
CA LYS A 24 -7.14 -24.46 4.18
C LYS A 24 -6.70 -24.68 2.73
N PHE A 25 -5.93 -25.73 2.47
CA PHE A 25 -5.33 -25.97 1.14
C PHE A 25 -5.89 -27.20 0.43
N HIS A 26 -6.96 -27.81 0.97
CA HIS A 26 -7.56 -29.05 0.44
C HIS A 26 -6.52 -30.16 0.19
N LEU A 27 -5.54 -30.28 1.08
CA LEU A 27 -4.52 -31.32 0.96
C LEU A 27 -5.16 -32.68 1.27
N LEU A 28 -5.13 -33.59 0.30
CA LEU A 28 -5.57 -34.96 0.49
C LEU A 28 -4.70 -35.64 1.55
N GLU A 29 -5.33 -36.43 2.42
CA GLU A 29 -4.60 -37.30 3.34
C GLU A 29 -3.79 -38.30 2.52
N LEU A 30 -2.48 -38.35 2.78
CA LEU A 30 -1.62 -39.36 2.15
C LEU A 30 -2.05 -40.74 2.69
N PRO A 31 -2.23 -41.75 1.81
CA PRO A 31 -2.50 -43.13 2.24
C PRO A 31 -1.46 -43.61 3.25
N GLU A 32 -1.88 -44.42 4.23
CA GLU A 32 -0.98 -44.92 5.30
C GLU A 32 0.20 -45.76 4.75
N ASP A 33 0.05 -46.32 3.55
CA ASP A 33 1.07 -47.13 2.87
C ASP A 33 1.97 -46.32 1.93
N PHE A 34 1.80 -45.00 1.84
CA PHE A 34 2.61 -44.13 0.99
C PHE A 34 4.09 -44.18 1.44
N LYS A 35 4.94 -44.67 0.53
CA LYS A 35 6.40 -44.62 0.68
C LYS A 35 6.97 -43.64 -0.35
N PRO A 36 7.59 -42.54 0.10
CA PRO A 36 8.25 -41.62 -0.82
C PRO A 36 9.31 -42.36 -1.62
N THR A 37 9.47 -41.98 -2.88
CA THR A 37 10.60 -42.41 -3.70
C THR A 37 11.90 -41.83 -3.15
N LYS A 38 13.05 -42.44 -3.49
CA LYS A 38 14.36 -41.92 -3.08
C LYS A 38 14.61 -40.47 -3.54
N GLU A 39 14.04 -40.10 -4.69
CA GLU A 39 14.12 -38.76 -5.25
C GLU A 39 13.30 -37.75 -4.43
N GLU A 40 12.09 -38.13 -4.01
CA GLU A 40 11.26 -37.32 -3.11
C GLU A 40 11.89 -37.17 -1.72
N GLU A 41 12.50 -38.22 -1.17
CA GLU A 41 13.27 -38.13 0.08
C GLU A 41 14.45 -37.17 -0.03
N ALA A 42 15.18 -37.22 -1.16
CA ALA A 42 16.29 -36.31 -1.43
C ALA A 42 15.81 -34.84 -1.54
N LEU A 43 14.68 -34.60 -2.22
CA LEU A 43 14.06 -33.28 -2.30
C LEU A 43 13.64 -32.76 -0.92
N VAL A 44 13.00 -33.58 -0.10
CA VAL A 44 12.60 -33.20 1.27
C VAL A 44 13.83 -32.85 2.12
N ASN A 45 14.89 -33.65 2.04
CA ASN A 45 16.15 -33.37 2.75
C ASN A 45 16.79 -32.05 2.27
N MET A 46 16.75 -31.77 0.97
CA MET A 46 17.21 -30.51 0.40
C MET A 46 16.40 -29.32 0.95
N TYR A 47 15.06 -29.40 0.94
CA TYR A 47 14.20 -28.35 1.50
C TYR A 47 14.44 -28.11 2.99
N GLN A 48 14.62 -29.16 3.77
CA GLN A 48 14.94 -29.04 5.20
C GLN A 48 16.28 -28.33 5.42
N THR A 49 17.28 -28.67 4.60
CA THR A 49 18.61 -28.04 4.62
C THR A 49 18.53 -26.55 4.28
N ILE A 50 17.81 -26.18 3.22
CA ILE A 50 17.56 -24.79 2.85
C ILE A 50 16.90 -24.04 4.01
N ARG A 51 15.86 -24.62 4.61
CA ARG A 51 15.14 -24.00 5.75
C ARG A 51 16.00 -23.87 7.01
N GLN A 52 17.04 -24.71 7.18
CA GLN A 52 18.03 -24.54 8.24
C GLN A 52 18.96 -23.38 7.95
N PHE A 53 19.45 -23.25 6.71
CA PHE A 53 20.28 -22.11 6.30
C PHE A 53 19.54 -20.78 6.39
N GLU A 54 18.26 -20.72 6.00
CA GLU A 54 17.43 -19.53 6.17
C GLU A 54 17.30 -19.11 7.64
N ARG A 55 17.10 -20.08 8.54
CA ARG A 55 17.05 -19.82 9.99
C ARG A 55 18.39 -19.33 10.54
N GLN A 56 19.51 -19.88 10.08
CA GLN A 56 20.85 -19.42 10.46
C GLN A 56 21.12 -18.00 9.94
N ALA A 57 20.77 -17.72 8.68
CA ALA A 57 20.90 -16.39 8.07
C ALA A 57 20.06 -15.34 8.81
N ALA A 58 18.81 -15.68 9.20
CA ALA A 58 17.96 -14.81 9.99
C ALA A 58 18.57 -14.50 11.37
N ARG A 59 19.12 -15.49 12.07
CA ARG A 59 19.82 -15.30 13.36
C ARG A 59 21.04 -14.39 13.24
N LEU A 60 21.86 -14.59 12.21
CA LEU A 60 23.04 -13.75 11.96
C LEU A 60 22.63 -12.29 11.63
N LYS A 61 21.55 -12.11 10.86
CA LYS A 61 21.01 -10.77 10.55
C LYS A 61 20.49 -10.06 11.81
N GLU A 62 19.78 -10.77 12.68
CA GLU A 62 19.29 -10.25 13.95
C GLU A 62 20.44 -9.89 14.90
N GLN A 63 21.45 -10.77 15.02
CA GLN A 63 22.64 -10.51 15.83
C GLN A 63 23.38 -9.25 15.36
N LYS A 64 23.60 -9.11 14.04
CA LYS A 64 24.24 -7.92 13.46
C LYS A 64 23.43 -6.64 13.69
N ALA A 65 22.09 -6.72 13.63
CA ALA A 65 21.22 -5.59 13.95
C ALA A 65 21.32 -5.18 15.43
N ARG A 66 21.38 -6.17 16.33
CA ARG A 66 21.54 -5.97 17.77
C ARG A 66 22.89 -5.35 18.11
N GLU A 67 23.97 -5.83 17.51
CA GLU A 67 25.32 -5.25 17.65
C GLU A 67 25.37 -3.80 17.18
N LYS A 68 24.71 -3.48 16.06
CA LYS A 68 24.62 -2.11 15.53
C LYS A 68 23.84 -1.17 16.46
N LEU A 69 22.76 -1.63 17.08
CA LEU A 69 22.01 -0.86 18.07
C LEU A 69 22.83 -0.63 19.35
N ALA A 70 23.51 -1.67 19.85
CA ALA A 70 24.39 -1.55 21.01
C ALA A 70 25.52 -0.55 20.77
N ALA A 71 26.16 -0.58 19.59
CA ALA A 71 27.18 0.39 19.21
C ALA A 71 26.66 1.84 19.23
N LYS A 72 25.49 2.10 18.61
CA LYS A 72 24.86 3.42 18.63
C LYS A 72 24.50 3.90 20.04
N GLU A 73 24.05 3.00 20.91
CA GLU A 73 23.74 3.34 22.29
C GLU A 73 25.01 3.72 23.07
N THR A 74 26.13 3.02 22.86
CA THR A 74 27.41 3.39 23.47
C THR A 74 27.92 4.74 22.98
N GLU A 75 27.78 5.04 21.69
CA GLU A 75 28.14 6.32 21.10
C GLU A 75 27.28 7.47 21.67
N PHE A 76 25.98 7.24 21.81
CA PHE A 76 25.06 8.20 22.44
C PHE A 76 25.42 8.48 23.90
N LYS A 77 25.75 7.44 24.68
CA LYS A 77 26.21 7.58 26.08
C LYS A 77 27.52 8.37 26.17
N GLN A 78 28.47 8.12 25.28
CA GLN A 78 29.72 8.90 25.22
C GLN A 78 29.48 10.37 24.85
N SER A 79 28.59 10.64 23.89
CA SER A 79 28.17 11.99 23.51
C SER A 79 27.51 12.74 24.66
N GLN A 80 26.60 12.09 25.40
CA GLN A 80 25.97 12.64 26.60
C GLN A 80 27.00 12.97 27.70
N ALA A 81 27.94 12.05 27.97
CA ALA A 81 28.99 12.26 28.97
C ALA A 81 29.91 13.43 28.59
N SER A 82 30.28 13.58 27.31
CA SER A 82 31.10 14.71 26.84
C SER A 82 30.38 16.06 26.97
N LYS A 83 29.07 16.10 26.67
CA LYS A 83 28.23 17.29 26.86
C LYS A 83 28.12 17.68 28.33
N GLN A 84 27.93 16.72 29.24
CA GLN A 84 27.91 16.97 30.67
C GLN A 84 29.25 17.52 31.18
N LYS A 85 30.39 16.96 30.74
CA LYS A 85 31.73 17.48 31.09
C LYS A 85 31.94 18.92 30.60
N LYS A 86 31.48 19.26 29.37
CA LYS A 86 31.52 20.64 28.85
C LYS A 86 30.67 21.61 29.69
N ARG A 87 29.46 21.20 30.11
CA ARG A 87 28.61 22.02 30.98
C ARG A 87 29.23 22.24 32.36
N ARG A 88 29.92 21.24 32.92
CA ARG A 88 30.60 21.37 34.22
C ARG A 88 31.79 22.33 34.18
N ARG A 89 32.63 22.23 33.14
CA ARG A 89 33.75 23.19 32.93
C ARG A 89 33.28 24.62 32.71
N LYS A 90 32.15 24.83 32.03
CA LYS A 90 31.57 26.18 31.85
C LYS A 90 31.08 26.78 33.17
N ARG A 91 30.64 25.95 34.14
CA ARG A 91 30.23 26.40 35.49
C ARG A 91 31.40 26.73 36.40
N GLU A 92 32.48 25.95 36.34
CA GLU A 92 33.68 26.16 37.18
C GLU A 92 34.51 27.39 36.78
N ASN A 93 34.25 27.97 35.60
CA ASN A 93 34.99 29.13 35.07
C ASN A 93 34.24 30.47 35.20
N VAL A 94 33.16 30.53 35.99
CA VAL A 94 32.50 31.80 36.35
C VAL A 94 33.15 32.29 37.65
N PRO A 95 33.94 33.38 37.63
CA PRO A 95 34.58 33.88 38.83
C PRO A 95 33.50 34.30 39.85
N ALA A 96 33.65 33.80 41.09
CA ALA A 96 32.81 34.19 42.20
C ALA A 96 33.02 35.68 42.50
N ALA A 97 32.14 36.53 41.98
CA ALA A 97 32.05 37.91 42.41
C ALA A 97 31.46 37.91 43.83
N SER A 98 32.33 38.14 44.80
CA SER A 98 31.99 38.44 46.19
C SER A 98 31.44 39.86 46.29
N GLY A 99 30.35 40.04 47.03
CA GLY A 99 29.89 41.36 47.46
C GLY A 99 28.50 41.32 48.07
N ASP A 100 28.44 41.34 49.40
CA ASP A 100 27.27 41.66 50.22
C ASP A 100 26.73 43.06 49.89
N ASP A 101 25.41 43.25 49.97
CA ASP A 101 24.70 44.17 50.87
C ASP A 101 23.38 44.73 50.27
N VAL A 102 22.50 45.12 51.18
CA VAL A 102 21.02 45.23 51.21
C VAL A 102 20.33 46.32 50.35
N SER A 103 19.01 46.12 50.15
CA SER A 103 17.89 47.08 49.94
C SER A 103 17.20 46.97 48.56
N ASP A 104 15.94 46.53 48.52
CA ASP A 104 14.68 47.28 48.66
C ASP A 104 14.38 48.22 47.48
N GLY A 105 13.20 48.01 46.89
CA GLY A 105 12.43 48.95 46.08
C GLY A 105 13.10 49.65 44.89
N SER A 106 12.79 49.23 43.67
CA SER A 106 12.06 50.07 42.69
C SER A 106 12.04 49.44 41.30
N SER A 107 10.92 49.67 40.63
CA SER A 107 10.73 49.46 39.20
C SER A 107 11.71 50.32 38.40
N ALA A 108 12.61 49.68 37.65
CA ALA A 108 13.35 50.33 36.59
C ALA A 108 13.21 49.45 35.34
N GLU A 109 12.64 50.04 34.30
CA GLU A 109 12.64 49.48 32.96
C GLU A 109 14.09 49.35 32.50
N GLU A 110 14.58 48.11 32.40
CA GLU A 110 15.86 47.83 31.76
C GLU A 110 15.62 47.62 30.26
N ASP A 111 16.10 48.60 29.52
CA ASP A 111 16.33 48.62 28.09
C ASP A 111 17.24 47.44 27.69
N TYR A 112 16.61 46.35 27.23
CA TYR A 112 17.28 45.22 26.57
C TYR A 112 17.71 45.64 25.15
N SER A 113 18.69 46.54 25.09
CA SER A 113 19.39 46.91 23.87
C SER A 113 20.28 45.75 23.40
N SER A 114 19.75 44.97 22.45
CA SER A 114 20.42 44.67 21.18
C SER A 114 21.89 44.24 21.24
N ASP A 115 22.17 43.02 21.70
CA ASP A 115 23.45 42.34 21.39
C ASP A 115 23.30 40.82 21.09
N GLU A 116 22.06 40.34 20.87
CA GLU A 116 21.80 38.92 20.51
C GLU A 116 21.87 38.64 19.00
N GLU A 117 21.95 39.65 18.13
CA GLU A 117 22.00 39.45 16.67
C GLU A 117 23.33 38.88 16.16
N GLN A 118 24.43 39.00 16.93
CA GLN A 118 25.71 38.39 16.54
C GLN A 118 25.76 36.88 16.84
N ASP A 119 24.93 36.36 17.74
CA ASP A 119 24.92 34.93 18.09
C ASP A 119 24.01 34.09 17.16
N GLU A 120 22.98 34.69 16.54
CA GLU A 120 22.14 33.99 15.56
C GLU A 120 22.88 33.68 14.25
N GLN A 121 23.70 34.62 13.76
CA GLN A 121 24.50 34.40 12.55
C GLN A 121 25.47 33.22 12.73
N THR A 122 26.13 33.13 13.88
CA THR A 122 27.04 32.02 14.17
C THR A 122 26.32 30.69 14.39
N LEU A 123 25.07 30.71 14.87
CA LEU A 123 24.20 29.53 14.95
C LEU A 123 23.75 29.05 13.57
N HIS A 124 23.38 29.97 12.68
CA HIS A 124 23.02 29.67 11.31
C HIS A 124 24.19 29.03 10.57
N ASP A 125 25.39 29.62 10.67
CA ASP A 125 26.61 29.12 10.02
C ASP A 125 27.02 27.74 10.54
N ARG A 126 26.83 27.48 11.85
CA ARG A 126 27.03 26.14 12.43
C ARG A 126 26.00 25.13 11.93
N ARG A 127 24.78 25.56 11.64
CA ARG A 127 23.69 24.70 11.14
C ARG A 127 23.90 24.36 9.67
N THR A 128 24.30 25.32 8.84
CA THR A 128 24.67 25.08 7.43
C THR A 128 25.90 24.19 7.33
N ALA A 129 26.98 24.47 8.07
CA ALA A 129 28.17 23.61 8.08
C ALA A 129 27.85 22.16 8.49
N LYS A 130 26.92 21.97 9.44
CA LYS A 130 26.46 20.64 9.85
C LYS A 130 25.61 19.94 8.78
N LEU A 131 24.79 20.68 8.04
CA LEU A 131 24.00 20.14 6.94
C LEU A 131 24.89 19.74 5.76
N ASP A 132 25.93 20.53 5.47
CA ASP A 132 26.88 20.20 4.40
C ASP A 132 27.72 18.98 4.75
N ALA A 133 28.21 18.86 6.00
CA ALA A 133 28.87 17.64 6.47
C ALA A 133 27.97 16.39 6.36
N LEU A 134 26.66 16.51 6.61
CA LEU A 134 25.70 15.42 6.44
C LEU A 134 25.46 15.07 4.96
N ARG A 135 25.50 16.07 4.06
CA ARG A 135 25.39 15.83 2.61
C ARG A 135 26.61 15.06 2.11
N ASP A 136 27.81 15.45 2.55
CA ASP A 136 29.05 14.75 2.20
C ASP A 136 29.03 13.29 2.71
N GLU A 137 28.60 13.05 3.95
CA GLU A 137 28.46 11.69 4.51
C GLU A 137 27.46 10.83 3.71
N VAL A 138 26.34 11.40 3.27
CA VAL A 138 25.34 10.70 2.44
C VAL A 138 25.91 10.38 1.06
N ASP A 139 26.68 11.28 0.46
CA ASP A 139 27.27 11.05 -0.85
C ASP A 139 28.42 10.04 -0.80
N GLU A 140 29.21 10.01 0.29
CA GLU A 140 30.16 8.92 0.55
C GLU A 140 29.45 7.56 0.73
N ALA A 141 28.35 7.53 1.48
CA ALA A 141 27.56 6.30 1.65
C ALA A 141 26.96 5.80 0.33
N LYS A 142 26.47 6.70 -0.54
CA LYS A 142 26.01 6.35 -1.88
C LYS A 142 27.14 5.79 -2.75
N LYS A 143 28.32 6.42 -2.73
CA LYS A 143 29.50 5.92 -3.47
C LYS A 143 29.90 4.52 -2.99
N ALA A 144 29.86 4.27 -1.68
CA ALA A 144 30.12 2.95 -1.12
C ALA A 144 29.09 1.90 -1.56
N MET A 145 27.79 2.25 -1.58
CA MET A 145 26.74 1.35 -2.07
C MET A 145 26.90 1.01 -3.56
N VAL A 146 27.25 1.99 -4.39
CA VAL A 146 27.52 1.75 -5.82
C VAL A 146 28.75 0.86 -6.00
N ALA A 147 29.82 1.09 -5.24
CA ALA A 147 31.02 0.26 -5.29
C ALA A 147 30.74 -1.20 -4.89
N ASP A 148 29.90 -1.44 -3.88
CA ASP A 148 29.47 -2.77 -3.47
C ASP A 148 28.59 -3.44 -4.54
N ALA A 149 27.68 -2.70 -5.18
CA ALA A 149 26.87 -3.22 -6.28
C ALA A 149 27.74 -3.66 -7.47
N VAL A 150 28.73 -2.84 -7.84
CA VAL A 150 29.70 -3.19 -8.89
C VAL A 150 30.51 -4.43 -8.52
N LYS A 151 30.98 -4.54 -7.26
CA LYS A 151 31.68 -5.75 -6.79
C LYS A 151 30.81 -7.00 -6.89
N GLN A 152 29.53 -6.91 -6.53
CA GLN A 152 28.60 -8.03 -6.64
C GLN A 152 28.35 -8.42 -8.10
N GLU A 153 28.25 -7.46 -9.01
CA GLU A 153 28.07 -7.74 -10.44
C GLU A 153 29.32 -8.42 -11.03
N THR A 154 30.53 -7.97 -10.65
CA THR A 154 31.79 -8.61 -11.06
C THR A 154 31.89 -10.05 -10.55
N LEU A 155 31.51 -10.30 -9.29
CA LEU A 155 31.44 -11.66 -8.72
C LEU A 155 30.41 -12.54 -9.45
N ARG A 156 29.30 -11.96 -9.88
CA ARG A 156 28.28 -12.68 -10.65
C ARG A 156 28.80 -13.05 -12.04
N LYS A 157 29.52 -12.15 -12.72
CA LYS A 157 30.13 -12.43 -14.03
C LYS A 157 31.21 -13.50 -13.94
N SER A 158 32.11 -13.45 -12.95
CA SER A 158 33.14 -14.48 -12.79
C SER A 158 32.57 -15.88 -12.51
N HIS A 159 31.45 -15.98 -11.79
CA HIS A 159 30.75 -17.24 -11.56
C HIS A 159 30.01 -17.80 -12.79
N LEU A 160 29.61 -16.93 -13.73
CA LEU A 160 29.01 -17.35 -15.00
C LEU A 160 30.09 -17.85 -15.97
N GLU A 161 31.21 -17.17 -16.05
CA GLU A 161 32.32 -17.54 -16.95
C GLU A 161 33.02 -18.84 -16.53
N THR A 162 33.09 -19.15 -15.23
CA THR A 162 33.67 -20.41 -14.74
C THR A 162 32.81 -21.65 -14.99
N LYS A 163 31.55 -21.49 -15.42
CA LYS A 163 30.66 -22.62 -15.74
C LYS A 163 30.68 -23.06 -17.20
N GLU A 164 31.27 -22.28 -18.10
CA GLU A 164 31.28 -22.60 -19.54
C GLU A 164 32.49 -23.47 -19.97
N THR A 165 33.49 -23.69 -19.10
CA THR A 165 34.71 -24.42 -19.48
C THR A 165 34.81 -25.88 -19.01
N ASP A 166 33.82 -26.41 -18.28
CA ASP A 166 33.93 -27.75 -17.65
C ASP A 166 32.81 -28.75 -18.04
N ILE A 167 32.26 -28.61 -19.24
CA ILE A 167 31.36 -29.61 -19.86
C ILE A 167 32.02 -30.19 -21.12
N SER A 168 33.19 -30.79 -20.95
CA SER A 168 33.83 -31.60 -22.00
C SER A 168 34.58 -32.76 -21.37
N THR A 169 33.84 -33.75 -20.88
CA THR A 169 34.21 -35.19 -20.83
C THR A 169 33.15 -35.97 -20.02
N GLY A 170 32.07 -36.36 -20.68
CA GLY A 170 31.06 -37.29 -20.15
C GLY A 170 30.54 -38.20 -21.27
N PRO A 171 30.16 -39.46 -20.98
CA PRO A 171 30.15 -40.54 -21.95
C PRO A 171 29.07 -40.40 -23.03
N SER A 172 29.50 -40.60 -24.27
CA SER A 172 28.71 -40.62 -25.50
C SER A 172 27.55 -41.62 -25.42
N LEU A 173 26.34 -41.10 -25.19
CA LEU A 173 25.10 -41.82 -25.47
C LEU A 173 24.75 -41.62 -26.95
N LYS A 174 24.92 -42.69 -27.72
CA LYS A 174 24.51 -42.77 -29.13
C LYS A 174 23.02 -42.48 -29.26
N ARG A 175 22.66 -41.27 -29.68
CA ARG A 175 21.30 -40.97 -30.15
C ARG A 175 21.09 -41.63 -31.51
N LYS A 176 20.16 -42.58 -31.53
CA LYS A 176 19.62 -43.21 -32.74
C LYS A 176 18.88 -42.13 -33.54
N LYS A 177 19.37 -41.88 -34.76
CA LYS A 177 18.71 -41.04 -35.77
C LYS A 177 17.35 -41.68 -36.08
N LEU A 178 16.27 -41.10 -35.55
CA LEU A 178 14.92 -41.43 -35.99
C LEU A 178 14.62 -40.57 -37.22
N GLU A 179 14.18 -41.23 -38.28
CA GLU A 179 13.79 -40.61 -39.54
C GLU A 179 12.50 -39.80 -39.38
N ASP A 180 12.49 -38.63 -40.02
CA ASP A 180 11.32 -37.78 -40.21
C ASP A 180 10.18 -38.59 -40.84
N THR A 181 9.25 -39.00 -39.99
CA THR A 181 7.91 -39.39 -40.40
C THR A 181 7.00 -38.30 -39.88
N THR A 182 6.38 -37.60 -40.84
CA THR A 182 5.29 -36.66 -40.67
C THR A 182 4.24 -37.22 -39.70
N SER A 183 4.33 -36.85 -38.43
CA SER A 183 3.33 -37.18 -37.42
C SER A 183 2.45 -35.97 -37.17
N GLU A 184 1.17 -36.15 -37.47
CA GLU A 184 0.07 -35.27 -37.12
C GLU A 184 0.08 -34.88 -35.63
N GLY A 185 -0.47 -33.69 -35.37
CA GLY A 185 -0.47 -32.95 -34.11
C GLY A 185 -0.51 -33.77 -32.82
N GLY A 186 0.52 -33.58 -31.99
CA GLY A 186 0.52 -34.03 -30.60
C GLY A 186 -0.47 -33.23 -29.75
N LEU A 187 -1.32 -33.93 -29.01
CA LEU A 187 -2.34 -33.41 -28.06
C LEU A 187 -1.85 -32.36 -27.05
N LEU A 188 -0.54 -32.21 -26.87
CA LEU A 188 0.08 -31.28 -25.91
C LEU A 188 0.27 -29.85 -26.47
N SER A 189 0.10 -29.61 -27.78
CA SER A 189 0.13 -28.25 -28.35
C SER A 189 -1.18 -27.48 -28.21
N ASN A 190 -2.27 -28.14 -27.78
CA ASN A 190 -3.60 -27.52 -27.62
C ASN A 190 -3.93 -27.14 -26.16
N MET A 191 -2.97 -27.25 -25.22
CA MET A 191 -3.18 -26.90 -23.81
C MET A 191 -2.65 -25.51 -23.42
N LYS A 192 -2.30 -24.65 -24.38
CA LYS A 192 -2.42 -23.22 -24.12
C LYS A 192 -3.90 -22.90 -24.17
N ILE A 193 -4.53 -22.79 -23.00
CA ILE A 193 -5.87 -22.22 -22.87
C ILE A 193 -5.72 -20.71 -23.11
N ASP A 194 -5.32 -20.36 -24.34
CA ASP A 194 -5.36 -19.02 -24.88
C ASP A 194 -6.82 -18.83 -25.27
N THR A 195 -7.64 -18.41 -24.31
CA THR A 195 -8.95 -17.88 -24.69
C THR A 195 -8.62 -16.72 -25.63
N PRO A 196 -9.09 -16.73 -26.90
CA PRO A 196 -8.71 -15.72 -27.88
C PRO A 196 -8.79 -14.33 -27.23
N PRO A 197 -7.86 -13.39 -27.49
CA PRO A 197 -7.84 -12.06 -26.87
C PRO A 197 -9.23 -11.39 -26.83
N HIS A 198 -10.08 -11.74 -27.79
CA HIS A 198 -11.41 -11.19 -28.01
C HIS A 198 -12.58 -11.84 -27.24
N GLU A 199 -12.42 -13.02 -26.63
CA GLU A 199 -13.51 -13.66 -25.85
C GLU A 199 -13.28 -13.56 -24.34
N PHE A 200 -14.33 -13.11 -23.63
CA PHE A 200 -14.42 -13.31 -22.19
C PHE A 200 -14.42 -14.81 -21.92
N SER A 201 -13.67 -15.27 -20.92
CA SER A 201 -13.65 -16.69 -20.62
C SER A 201 -15.06 -17.16 -20.26
N GLU A 202 -15.45 -18.34 -20.73
CA GLU A 202 -16.73 -18.97 -20.36
C GLU A 202 -16.91 -19.04 -18.84
N ARG A 203 -15.79 -19.08 -18.11
CA ARG A 203 -15.72 -19.07 -16.64
C ARG A 203 -16.36 -17.84 -16.01
N LEU A 204 -16.39 -16.69 -16.69
CA LEU A 204 -16.97 -15.45 -16.15
C LEU A 204 -18.51 -15.48 -16.16
N ASN A 205 -19.13 -16.50 -16.79
CA ASN A 205 -20.59 -16.65 -16.89
C ASN A 205 -21.28 -15.36 -17.38
N ILE A 206 -20.61 -14.61 -18.27
CA ILE A 206 -21.12 -13.38 -18.85
C ILE A 206 -22.12 -13.76 -19.91
N LYS A 207 -23.40 -13.56 -19.59
CA LYS A 207 -24.51 -13.82 -20.50
C LYS A 207 -24.74 -12.58 -21.36
N PRO A 208 -24.70 -12.67 -22.70
CA PRO A 208 -24.87 -11.50 -23.57
C PRO A 208 -26.16 -10.73 -23.31
N TRP A 209 -27.25 -11.40 -22.93
CA TRP A 209 -28.54 -10.76 -22.63
C TRP A 209 -28.61 -10.06 -21.26
N LYS A 210 -27.58 -10.20 -20.41
CA LYS A 210 -27.50 -9.54 -19.10
C LYS A 210 -26.71 -8.23 -19.13
N GLY A 211 -26.29 -7.77 -20.30
CA GLY A 211 -25.51 -6.55 -20.43
C GLY A 211 -25.25 -6.18 -21.89
N LYS A 212 -24.29 -5.29 -22.09
CA LYS A 212 -23.91 -4.75 -23.39
C LYS A 212 -22.39 -4.72 -23.50
N THR A 213 -21.87 -5.15 -24.65
CA THR A 213 -20.47 -4.91 -25.02
C THR A 213 -20.29 -3.42 -25.28
N LEU A 214 -19.39 -2.78 -24.55
CA LEU A 214 -19.03 -1.37 -24.70
C LEU A 214 -17.90 -1.17 -25.72
N PHE A 215 -16.98 -2.14 -25.77
CA PHE A 215 -15.88 -2.19 -26.73
C PHE A 215 -15.63 -3.65 -27.12
N PRO A 216 -15.41 -3.96 -28.41
CA PRO A 216 -15.42 -3.03 -29.55
C PRO A 216 -16.83 -2.51 -29.88
N ALA A 217 -16.92 -1.29 -30.41
CA ALA A 217 -18.20 -0.69 -30.82
C ALA A 217 -18.63 -1.16 -32.22
N THR A 218 -17.64 -1.42 -33.08
CA THR A 218 -17.82 -1.94 -34.44
C THR A 218 -17.04 -3.25 -34.60
N PRO A 219 -17.44 -4.18 -35.48
CA PRO A 219 -16.71 -5.44 -35.69
C PRO A 219 -15.26 -5.27 -36.17
N ASP A 220 -14.94 -4.11 -36.78
CA ASP A 220 -13.61 -3.81 -37.31
C ASP A 220 -12.63 -3.32 -36.23
N GLU A 221 -13.14 -2.87 -35.09
CA GLU A 221 -12.33 -2.51 -33.93
C GLU A 221 -11.87 -3.77 -33.20
N THR A 222 -10.55 -3.99 -33.15
CA THR A 222 -9.96 -5.16 -32.48
C THR A 222 -9.41 -4.82 -31.10
N GLN A 223 -8.95 -3.58 -30.91
CA GLN A 223 -8.33 -3.10 -29.68
C GLN A 223 -8.36 -1.56 -29.59
N TRP A 224 -8.34 -1.04 -28.38
CA TRP A 224 -8.08 0.37 -28.09
C TRP A 224 -6.74 0.51 -27.37
N THR A 225 -5.95 1.51 -27.77
CA THR A 225 -4.70 1.89 -27.10
C THR A 225 -4.69 3.41 -26.93
N PRO A 226 -4.10 3.95 -25.84
CA PRO A 226 -3.84 5.37 -25.73
C PRO A 226 -3.13 5.92 -26.97
N PRO A 227 -3.58 7.04 -27.55
CA PRO A 227 -2.89 7.69 -28.66
C PRO A 227 -1.51 8.23 -28.23
N GLU A 228 -0.53 8.08 -29.12
CA GLU A 228 0.82 8.61 -28.89
C GLU A 228 0.86 10.14 -28.98
N GLY A 229 1.81 10.76 -28.27
CA GLY A 229 2.08 12.21 -28.37
C GLY A 229 1.04 13.11 -27.69
N VAL A 230 0.09 12.53 -26.95
CA VAL A 230 -0.93 13.29 -26.23
C VAL A 230 -0.43 13.72 -24.85
N GLY A 231 -0.53 15.01 -24.55
CA GLY A 231 -0.14 15.60 -23.26
C GLY A 231 -1.29 15.90 -22.30
N SER A 232 -2.55 15.64 -22.68
CA SER A 232 -3.74 15.86 -21.84
C SER A 232 -4.55 14.58 -21.70
N PRO A 233 -5.02 14.22 -20.48
CA PRO A 233 -5.68 12.94 -20.24
C PRO A 233 -6.93 12.74 -21.09
N ASN A 234 -7.58 13.83 -21.52
CA ASN A 234 -8.86 13.79 -22.23
C ASN A 234 -8.70 13.53 -23.74
N VAL A 235 -7.53 13.84 -24.31
CA VAL A 235 -7.36 13.84 -25.76
C VAL A 235 -7.19 12.41 -26.26
N GLY A 236 -8.21 11.91 -26.95
CA GLY A 236 -8.29 10.51 -27.44
C GLY A 236 -8.45 9.47 -26.32
N ALA A 237 -8.90 9.90 -25.14
CA ALA A 237 -9.33 9.00 -24.09
C ALA A 237 -10.50 8.14 -24.60
N PHE A 238 -10.56 6.89 -24.17
CA PHE A 238 -11.79 6.11 -24.33
C PHE A 238 -12.82 6.64 -23.34
N LEU A 239 -14.00 7.01 -23.82
CA LEU A 239 -15.10 7.48 -23.00
C LEU A 239 -16.39 6.80 -23.46
N VAL A 240 -17.04 6.11 -22.54
CA VAL A 240 -18.31 5.44 -22.84
C VAL A 240 -19.28 5.54 -21.67
N GLU A 241 -20.54 5.75 -22.01
CA GLU A 241 -21.64 5.79 -21.05
C GLU A 241 -21.93 4.37 -20.51
N LEU A 242 -22.21 4.30 -19.20
CA LEU A 242 -22.69 3.14 -18.47
C LEU A 242 -24.18 3.39 -18.13
N PRO A 243 -25.10 3.11 -19.07
CA PRO A 243 -26.50 3.47 -18.91
C PRO A 243 -27.20 2.59 -17.87
N GLU A 244 -28.35 3.08 -17.41
CA GLU A 244 -29.28 2.36 -16.54
C GLU A 244 -28.67 1.92 -15.21
N PHE A 245 -27.69 2.66 -14.70
CA PHE A 245 -27.15 2.43 -13.38
C PHE A 245 -28.17 2.87 -12.32
N ASP A 246 -28.45 2.00 -11.35
CA ASP A 246 -29.37 2.27 -10.26
C ASP A 246 -28.79 1.65 -8.98
N ILE A 247 -28.38 2.52 -8.05
CA ILE A 247 -27.72 2.10 -6.81
C ILE A 247 -28.60 1.19 -5.95
N THR A 248 -29.92 1.38 -5.98
CA THR A 248 -30.87 0.57 -5.19
C THR A 248 -30.99 -0.85 -5.74
N LYS A 249 -30.87 -1.00 -7.07
CA LYS A 249 -30.83 -2.32 -7.72
C LYS A 249 -29.48 -2.98 -7.51
N ALA A 250 -28.39 -2.22 -7.69
CA ALA A 250 -27.02 -2.69 -7.55
C ALA A 250 -26.75 -3.23 -6.13
N GLN A 251 -27.28 -2.58 -5.09
CA GLN A 251 -27.29 -3.04 -3.70
C GLN A 251 -27.80 -4.49 -3.54
N ASN A 252 -28.82 -4.83 -4.31
CA ASN A 252 -29.46 -6.14 -4.26
C ASN A 252 -28.86 -7.13 -5.28
N GLY A 253 -27.75 -6.78 -5.94
CA GLY A 253 -27.15 -7.57 -7.02
C GLY A 253 -28.03 -7.66 -8.28
N THR A 254 -28.93 -6.70 -8.46
CA THR A 254 -29.85 -6.61 -9.60
C THR A 254 -29.52 -5.38 -10.46
N GLY A 255 -30.02 -5.34 -11.70
CA GLY A 255 -29.71 -4.25 -12.64
C GLY A 255 -28.23 -4.22 -13.06
N ASN A 256 -27.86 -3.27 -13.91
CA ASN A 256 -26.48 -3.16 -14.38
C ASN A 256 -25.58 -2.65 -13.24
N ASN A 257 -24.58 -3.45 -12.88
CA ASN A 257 -23.74 -3.19 -11.72
C ASN A 257 -22.28 -3.63 -11.91
N THR A 258 -21.92 -4.24 -13.05
CA THR A 258 -20.61 -4.85 -13.23
C THR A 258 -19.98 -4.46 -14.55
N ILE A 259 -18.76 -3.94 -14.48
CA ILE A 259 -17.89 -3.66 -15.62
C ILE A 259 -16.90 -4.82 -15.73
N VAL A 260 -16.70 -5.35 -16.93
CA VAL A 260 -15.65 -6.35 -17.21
C VAL A 260 -14.77 -5.85 -18.33
N ILE A 261 -13.46 -5.81 -18.09
CA ILE A 261 -12.45 -5.31 -19.02
C ILE A 261 -11.42 -6.40 -19.25
N LYS A 262 -11.19 -6.74 -20.52
CA LYS A 262 -10.09 -7.60 -20.95
C LYS A 262 -9.01 -6.74 -21.59
N PHE A 263 -7.81 -6.75 -21.03
CA PHE A 263 -6.74 -5.83 -21.42
C PHE A 263 -5.35 -6.49 -21.33
N HIS A 264 -4.36 -5.85 -21.94
CA HIS A 264 -2.94 -6.17 -21.87
C HIS A 264 -2.16 -4.94 -21.41
N ALA A 265 -1.28 -5.12 -20.41
CA ALA A 265 -0.30 -4.11 -20.03
C ALA A 265 1.10 -4.71 -20.24
N PRO A 266 1.90 -4.18 -21.18
CA PRO A 266 3.22 -4.73 -21.47
C PRO A 266 4.19 -4.53 -20.29
N ASN A 267 5.29 -5.29 -20.28
CA ASN A 267 6.25 -5.30 -19.17
C ASN A 267 7.05 -3.98 -19.03
N ASP A 268 7.02 -3.12 -20.05
CA ASP A 268 7.60 -1.79 -20.05
C ASP A 268 6.57 -0.69 -19.71
N SER A 269 5.30 -1.06 -19.51
CA SER A 269 4.25 -0.14 -19.09
C SER A 269 4.50 0.35 -17.67
N LYS A 270 4.81 1.63 -17.52
CA LYS A 270 5.06 2.21 -16.19
C LYS A 270 3.81 2.20 -15.32
N ARG A 271 2.65 2.48 -15.93
CA ARG A 271 1.32 2.54 -15.32
C ARG A 271 0.23 2.69 -16.37
N PHE A 272 -1.00 2.47 -15.94
CA PHE A 272 -2.21 2.85 -16.67
C PHE A 272 -3.34 3.14 -15.68
N SER A 273 -4.44 3.73 -16.13
CA SER A 273 -5.58 4.01 -15.28
C SER A 273 -6.94 3.76 -15.91
N ILE A 274 -7.90 3.43 -15.06
CA ILE A 274 -9.31 3.27 -15.40
C ILE A 274 -10.11 4.10 -14.42
N ASN A 275 -11.01 4.92 -14.94
CA ASN A 275 -11.89 5.78 -14.16
C ASN A 275 -13.35 5.39 -14.33
N ILE A 276 -14.10 5.44 -13.24
CA ILE A 276 -15.56 5.50 -13.26
C ILE A 276 -15.95 6.85 -12.69
N ALA A 277 -16.80 7.56 -13.41
CA ALA A 277 -17.22 8.90 -13.06
C ALA A 277 -18.76 9.00 -13.06
N GLY A 278 -19.24 10.02 -12.36
CA GLY A 278 -20.67 10.26 -12.19
C GLY A 278 -21.30 11.02 -13.36
N PRO A 279 -22.59 11.33 -13.28
CA PRO A 279 -23.26 12.18 -14.26
C PRO A 279 -22.59 13.56 -14.38
N GLY A 280 -22.47 14.09 -15.60
CA GLY A 280 -21.94 15.44 -15.87
C GLY A 280 -20.42 15.59 -15.73
N HIS A 281 -19.67 14.52 -15.97
CA HIS A 281 -18.22 14.48 -15.84
C HIS A 281 -17.51 14.74 -17.19
N ASP A 282 -17.08 15.97 -17.49
CA ASP A 282 -16.44 16.22 -18.81
C ASP A 282 -14.92 16.47 -18.74
N ASP A 283 -14.32 16.51 -17.54
CA ASP A 283 -12.90 16.91 -17.38
C ASP A 283 -12.07 16.07 -16.39
N PHE A 284 -12.47 14.83 -16.10
CA PHE A 284 -11.72 13.95 -15.18
C PHE A 284 -11.47 14.57 -13.78
N ASN A 285 -12.19 15.65 -13.45
CA ASN A 285 -12.07 16.39 -12.19
C ASN A 285 -12.93 15.77 -11.08
N SER A 286 -13.96 15.02 -11.45
CA SER A 286 -14.76 14.22 -10.53
C SER A 286 -14.74 12.76 -10.97
N VAL A 287 -13.96 11.95 -10.27
CA VAL A 287 -13.79 10.52 -10.50
C VAL A 287 -14.29 9.80 -9.25
N LEU A 288 -15.32 8.98 -9.39
CA LEU A 288 -15.89 8.20 -8.28
C LEU A 288 -14.97 7.05 -7.89
N PHE A 289 -14.28 6.48 -8.88
CA PHE A 289 -13.36 5.36 -8.70
C PHE A 289 -12.24 5.45 -9.74
N HIS A 290 -11.00 5.42 -9.26
CA HIS A 290 -9.77 5.45 -10.05
C HIS A 290 -8.95 4.20 -9.72
N PHE A 291 -8.73 3.35 -10.69
CA PHE A 291 -7.88 2.17 -10.60
C PHE A 291 -6.58 2.44 -11.35
N ASN A 292 -5.43 2.34 -10.68
CA ASN A 292 -4.14 2.77 -11.25
C ASN A 292 -2.98 1.87 -10.79
N PRO A 293 -2.71 0.77 -11.50
CA PRO A 293 -1.50 -0.03 -11.34
C PRO A 293 -0.25 0.76 -11.72
N ARG A 294 0.80 0.69 -10.91
CA ARG A 294 2.09 1.37 -11.13
C ARG A 294 3.23 0.38 -10.94
N GLN A 295 3.90 0.00 -12.03
CA GLN A 295 4.87 -1.09 -12.03
C GLN A 295 6.15 -0.76 -11.26
N PHE A 296 6.70 0.44 -11.45
CA PHE A 296 8.03 0.81 -10.93
C PHE A 296 7.99 1.73 -9.70
N GLU A 297 6.82 2.21 -9.30
CA GLU A 297 6.69 3.08 -8.12
C GLU A 297 6.67 2.25 -6.84
N ARG A 298 7.59 2.52 -5.91
CA ARG A 298 7.68 1.88 -4.58
C ARG A 298 7.75 0.34 -4.62
N GLY A 299 8.40 -0.22 -5.65
CA GLY A 299 8.50 -1.67 -5.83
C GLY A 299 7.26 -2.32 -6.43
N GLY A 300 6.37 -1.52 -7.02
CA GLY A 300 5.15 -1.99 -7.68
C GLY A 300 3.95 -1.93 -6.76
N GLN A 301 2.97 -1.10 -7.10
CA GLN A 301 1.73 -0.96 -6.33
C GLN A 301 0.51 -0.76 -7.23
N LEU A 302 -0.63 -1.33 -6.83
CA LEU A 302 -1.96 -0.95 -7.29
C LEU A 302 -2.48 0.18 -6.40
N VAL A 303 -2.84 1.31 -7.01
CA VAL A 303 -3.48 2.43 -6.33
C VAL A 303 -4.95 2.47 -6.72
N VAL A 304 -5.83 2.54 -5.72
CA VAL A 304 -7.26 2.81 -5.90
C VAL A 304 -7.66 4.07 -5.16
N ASN A 305 -8.38 4.97 -5.80
CA ASN A 305 -8.75 6.27 -5.21
C ASN A 305 -10.04 6.86 -5.81
N ASP A 306 -10.43 8.04 -5.33
CA ASP A 306 -11.42 8.92 -5.94
C ASP A 306 -10.83 10.32 -6.14
N LYS A 307 -11.44 11.13 -6.99
CA LYS A 307 -11.09 12.54 -7.21
C LYS A 307 -12.35 13.38 -7.10
N GLN A 308 -12.34 14.41 -6.26
CA GLN A 308 -13.47 15.33 -6.08
C GLN A 308 -12.98 16.75 -6.31
N GLU A 309 -13.62 17.45 -7.25
CA GLU A 309 -13.28 18.85 -7.58
C GLU A 309 -11.78 19.05 -7.91
N GLY A 310 -11.20 18.09 -8.65
CA GLY A 310 -9.78 18.10 -9.02
C GLY A 310 -8.83 17.60 -7.93
N ILE A 311 -9.34 17.33 -6.72
CA ILE A 311 -8.52 16.90 -5.57
C ILE A 311 -8.63 15.39 -5.41
N TRP A 312 -7.48 14.71 -5.49
CA TRP A 312 -7.41 13.29 -5.18
C TRP A 312 -7.71 13.03 -3.70
N GLY A 313 -8.60 12.08 -3.45
CA GLY A 313 -8.86 11.56 -2.12
C GLY A 313 -7.69 10.74 -1.58
N GLN A 314 -7.92 10.02 -0.49
CA GLN A 314 -6.88 9.18 0.08
C GLN A 314 -6.78 7.83 -0.64
N SER A 315 -5.64 7.55 -1.26
CA SER A 315 -5.47 6.27 -1.94
C SER A 315 -5.46 5.06 -1.00
N ILE A 316 -5.98 3.94 -1.50
CA ILE A 316 -5.70 2.59 -1.02
C ILE A 316 -4.58 2.05 -1.91
N ALA A 317 -3.45 1.66 -1.31
CA ALA A 317 -2.29 1.15 -2.03
C ALA A 317 -2.04 -0.31 -1.64
N LEU A 318 -1.99 -1.17 -2.64
CA LEU A 318 -1.67 -2.59 -2.51
C LEU A 318 -0.36 -2.89 -3.22
N PRO A 319 0.59 -3.62 -2.62
CA PRO A 319 1.75 -4.13 -3.35
C PRO A 319 1.30 -4.99 -4.54
N LEU A 320 1.93 -4.84 -5.71
CA LEU A 320 1.57 -5.65 -6.89
C LEU A 320 1.79 -7.15 -6.66
N SER A 321 2.63 -7.52 -5.70
CA SER A 321 2.83 -8.92 -5.28
C SER A 321 1.62 -9.55 -4.58
N GLN A 322 0.64 -8.76 -4.14
CA GLN A 322 -0.59 -9.25 -3.48
C GLN A 322 -1.75 -9.45 -4.46
N VAL A 323 -1.65 -8.87 -5.65
CA VAL A 323 -2.63 -9.00 -6.72
C VAL A 323 -2.11 -9.95 -7.81
N PRO A 324 -2.98 -10.49 -8.67
CA PRO A 324 -2.53 -11.23 -9.85
C PRO A 324 -1.58 -10.38 -10.69
N LEU A 325 -0.64 -11.03 -11.38
CA LEU A 325 0.37 -10.34 -12.18
C LEU A 325 -0.32 -9.52 -13.29
N ILE A 326 -0.09 -8.20 -13.29
CA ILE A 326 -0.75 -7.27 -14.22
C ILE A 326 0.14 -6.99 -15.46
N PHE A 327 1.43 -6.79 -15.25
CA PHE A 327 2.35 -6.36 -16.29
C PHE A 327 3.03 -7.57 -16.96
N GLY A 328 3.16 -7.52 -18.28
CA GLY A 328 3.79 -8.56 -19.09
C GLY A 328 2.96 -9.85 -19.29
N GLN A 329 1.71 -9.88 -18.85
CA GLN A 329 0.77 -10.97 -19.15
C GLN A 329 0.08 -10.72 -20.48
N GLU A 330 -0.15 -11.76 -21.29
CA GLU A 330 -0.79 -11.63 -22.61
C GLU A 330 -2.18 -11.00 -22.54
N ALA A 331 -3.04 -11.44 -21.61
CA ALA A 331 -4.34 -10.80 -21.37
C ALA A 331 -4.81 -11.02 -19.92
N ILE A 332 -5.41 -10.00 -19.33
CA ILE A 332 -5.96 -10.01 -17.98
C ILE A 332 -7.43 -9.61 -18.03
N THR A 333 -8.24 -10.26 -17.21
CA THR A 333 -9.62 -9.86 -16.97
C THR A 333 -9.72 -9.12 -15.64
N LEU A 334 -10.20 -7.89 -15.70
CA LEU A 334 -10.59 -7.06 -14.56
C LEU A 334 -12.11 -6.99 -14.51
N GLN A 335 -12.69 -7.20 -13.33
CA GLN A 335 -14.10 -7.00 -13.06
C GLN A 335 -14.23 -5.96 -11.95
N ILE A 336 -15.06 -4.95 -12.17
CA ILE A 336 -15.39 -3.94 -11.18
C ILE A 336 -16.88 -4.04 -10.94
N GLN A 337 -17.27 -4.50 -9.75
CA GLN A 337 -18.66 -4.57 -9.33
C GLN A 337 -18.99 -3.37 -8.45
N ILE A 338 -19.98 -2.59 -8.87
CA ILE A 338 -20.53 -1.46 -8.13
C ILE A 338 -21.66 -1.99 -7.26
N ASN A 339 -21.50 -1.90 -5.95
CA ASN A 339 -22.47 -2.36 -4.96
C ASN A 339 -22.96 -1.18 -4.10
N GLY A 340 -23.78 -1.46 -3.09
CA GLY A 340 -24.26 -0.44 -2.15
C GLY A 340 -23.18 0.27 -1.36
N ASP A 341 -22.14 -0.46 -1.00
CA ASP A 341 -21.10 0.02 -0.10
C ASP A 341 -19.93 0.66 -0.86
N GLY A 342 -19.72 0.29 -2.13
CA GLY A 342 -18.55 0.71 -2.88
C GLY A 342 -18.33 0.00 -4.21
N PHE A 343 -17.06 0.01 -4.63
CA PHE A 343 -16.52 -0.65 -5.81
C PHE A 343 -15.68 -1.84 -5.38
N ASP A 344 -16.12 -3.05 -5.70
CA ASP A 344 -15.37 -4.30 -5.50
C ASP A 344 -14.57 -4.64 -6.76
N VAL A 345 -13.27 -4.87 -6.59
CA VAL A 345 -12.35 -5.11 -7.70
C VAL A 345 -11.87 -6.56 -7.69
N PHE A 346 -12.17 -7.27 -8.77
CA PHE A 346 -11.71 -8.64 -8.99
C PHE A 346 -10.76 -8.66 -10.18
N MET A 347 -9.62 -9.34 -10.00
CA MET A 347 -8.70 -9.62 -11.10
C MET A 347 -8.56 -11.14 -11.19
N GLN A 348 -8.81 -11.71 -12.37
CA GLN A 348 -8.79 -13.17 -12.57
C GLN A 348 -9.59 -13.92 -11.47
N ASP A 349 -10.82 -13.47 -11.22
CA ASP A 349 -11.74 -14.03 -10.20
C ASP A 349 -11.27 -13.89 -8.74
N LYS A 350 -10.15 -13.20 -8.46
CA LYS A 350 -9.66 -12.92 -7.10
C LYS A 350 -10.11 -11.53 -6.64
N HIS A 351 -10.81 -11.45 -5.51
CA HIS A 351 -11.16 -10.18 -4.87
C HIS A 351 -9.89 -9.51 -4.33
N CYS A 352 -9.51 -8.38 -4.93
CA CYS A 352 -8.25 -7.71 -4.63
C CYS A 352 -8.42 -6.53 -3.68
N VAL A 353 -9.42 -5.68 -3.92
CA VAL A 353 -9.61 -4.43 -3.19
C VAL A 353 -11.06 -3.96 -3.28
N ARG A 354 -11.55 -3.33 -2.21
CA ARG A 354 -12.80 -2.57 -2.18
C ARG A 354 -12.49 -1.08 -1.99
N LEU A 355 -13.09 -0.21 -2.81
CA LEU A 355 -13.17 1.22 -2.52
C LEU A 355 -14.59 1.55 -2.09
N GLU A 356 -14.79 1.84 -0.81
CA GLU A 356 -16.09 2.27 -0.31
C GLU A 356 -16.50 3.63 -0.91
N HIS A 357 -17.80 3.87 -1.14
CA HIS A 357 -18.29 5.09 -1.77
C HIS A 357 -17.94 6.32 -0.94
N ARG A 358 -17.21 7.28 -1.53
CA ARG A 358 -16.82 8.55 -0.89
C ARG A 358 -17.68 9.73 -1.30
N LYS A 359 -18.50 9.54 -2.33
CA LYS A 359 -19.50 10.49 -2.80
C LYS A 359 -20.81 9.73 -2.90
N GLU A 360 -21.88 10.33 -2.39
CA GLU A 360 -23.21 9.75 -2.50
C GLU A 360 -23.59 9.63 -3.98
N LEU A 361 -23.98 8.42 -4.38
CA LEU A 361 -24.49 8.17 -5.72
C LEU A 361 -25.97 8.56 -5.78
N PRO A 362 -26.46 9.09 -6.90
CA PRO A 362 -27.87 9.44 -7.04
C PRO A 362 -28.78 8.24 -6.74
N SER A 363 -29.83 8.47 -5.96
CA SER A 363 -30.84 7.43 -5.65
C SER A 363 -31.73 7.08 -6.83
N LYS A 364 -31.83 7.98 -7.81
CA LYS A 364 -32.56 7.76 -9.06
C LYS A 364 -31.62 7.11 -10.09
N PRO A 365 -32.17 6.28 -11.00
CA PRO A 365 -31.38 5.76 -12.12
C PRO A 365 -30.65 6.87 -12.86
N CYS A 366 -29.37 6.66 -13.12
CA CYS A 366 -28.51 7.61 -13.80
C CYS A 366 -27.52 6.87 -14.71
N SER A 367 -26.79 7.65 -15.50
CA SER A 367 -25.68 7.13 -16.29
C SER A 367 -24.38 7.43 -15.58
N LEU A 368 -23.56 6.39 -15.40
CA LEU A 368 -22.15 6.55 -15.06
C LEU A 368 -21.33 6.56 -16.34
N PHE A 369 -20.03 6.76 -16.21
CA PHE A 369 -19.16 6.76 -17.38
C PHE A 369 -17.84 6.09 -17.07
N LEU A 370 -17.41 5.25 -18.01
CA LEU A 370 -16.14 4.57 -17.98
C LEU A 370 -15.15 5.36 -18.83
N GLN A 371 -13.99 5.68 -18.25
CA GLN A 371 -12.97 6.45 -18.92
C GLN A 371 -11.60 5.75 -18.84
N PHE A 372 -10.90 5.70 -19.98
CA PHE A 372 -9.50 5.30 -20.05
C PHE A 372 -8.67 6.52 -20.48
N PRO A 373 -7.95 7.17 -19.55
CA PRO A 373 -7.11 8.32 -19.89
C PRO A 373 -6.00 7.95 -20.89
N SER A 374 -5.66 8.87 -21.78
CA SER A 374 -4.54 8.68 -22.72
C SER A 374 -3.17 8.87 -22.05
N CYS A 375 -3.12 9.77 -21.09
CA CYS A 375 -1.95 10.09 -20.29
C CYS A 375 -2.35 10.33 -18.85
N ASP A 376 -1.37 10.43 -17.97
CA ASP A 376 -1.61 10.77 -16.58
C ASP A 376 -1.78 12.29 -16.32
N ASP A 377 -2.00 12.66 -15.04
CA ASP A 377 -2.10 14.07 -14.59
C ASP A 377 -0.81 14.89 -14.86
N TYR A 378 0.31 14.25 -15.20
CA TYR A 378 1.60 14.88 -15.52
C TYR A 378 1.92 14.86 -17.02
N GLY A 379 0.99 14.42 -17.87
CA GLY A 379 1.18 14.32 -19.32
C GLY A 379 2.05 13.13 -19.76
N SER A 380 2.36 12.17 -18.88
CA SER A 380 3.06 10.95 -19.28
C SER A 380 2.09 9.98 -19.95
N PRO A 381 2.36 9.53 -21.19
CA PRO A 381 1.46 8.64 -21.91
C PRO A 381 1.33 7.31 -21.17
N GLU A 382 0.12 6.75 -21.16
CA GLU A 382 -0.11 5.39 -20.67
C GLU A 382 0.18 4.39 -21.79
N ASN A 383 0.72 3.22 -21.43
CA ASN A 383 1.04 2.17 -22.41
C ASN A 383 0.28 0.89 -22.02
N TRP A 384 -0.86 0.67 -22.64
CA TRP A 384 -1.69 -0.52 -22.42
C TRP A 384 -2.73 -0.65 -23.53
N MET A 385 -3.40 -1.78 -23.58
CA MET A 385 -4.31 -2.14 -24.65
C MET A 385 -5.57 -2.78 -24.11
N VAL A 386 -6.74 -2.32 -24.57
CA VAL A 386 -8.04 -2.88 -24.21
C VAL A 386 -8.58 -3.67 -25.40
N TYR A 387 -8.84 -4.95 -25.19
CA TYR A 387 -9.45 -5.81 -26.21
C TYR A 387 -10.98 -5.79 -26.13
N ARG A 388 -11.51 -5.69 -24.91
CA ARG A 388 -12.95 -5.78 -24.68
C ARG A 388 -13.38 -5.09 -23.41
N ALA A 389 -14.51 -4.41 -23.47
CA ALA A 389 -15.21 -3.86 -22.30
C ALA A 389 -16.68 -4.25 -22.35
N TRP A 390 -17.25 -4.62 -21.22
CA TRP A 390 -18.66 -5.03 -21.08
C TRP A 390 -19.26 -4.42 -19.83
N TRP A 391 -20.53 -4.06 -19.91
CA TRP A 391 -21.32 -3.50 -18.81
C TRP A 391 -22.63 -4.25 -18.67
N GLY A 392 -22.95 -4.70 -17.47
CA GLY A 392 -24.21 -5.41 -17.24
C GLY A 392 -24.40 -5.87 -15.81
N ASN A 393 -25.35 -6.80 -15.63
CA ASN A 393 -25.68 -7.39 -14.35
C ASN A 393 -24.83 -8.64 -14.06
N GLN A 394 -24.20 -8.65 -12.89
CA GLN A 394 -23.76 -9.89 -12.23
C GLN A 394 -24.31 -9.94 -10.80
N PRO A 395 -24.65 -11.13 -10.29
CA PRO A 395 -24.96 -11.31 -8.87
C PRO A 395 -23.81 -10.80 -7.99
N VAL A 396 -24.10 -10.44 -6.74
CA VAL A 396 -23.06 -10.01 -5.79
C VAL A 396 -21.94 -11.06 -5.72
N MET A 397 -20.74 -10.63 -6.13
CA MET A 397 -19.56 -11.48 -6.26
C MET A 397 -18.80 -11.59 -4.94
N ALA A 398 -18.78 -10.51 -4.16
CA ALA A 398 -18.21 -10.47 -2.82
C ALA A 398 -19.11 -11.26 -1.86
N LYS A 399 -18.83 -12.55 -1.69
CA LYS A 399 -19.52 -13.44 -0.75
C LYS A 399 -18.61 -13.77 0.43
N GLY A 400 -19.18 -13.84 1.63
CA GLY A 400 -18.47 -14.27 2.85
C GLY A 400 -17.84 -13.12 3.61
N ASP A 401 -16.80 -13.44 4.40
CA ASP A 401 -16.06 -12.46 5.19
C ASP A 401 -15.15 -11.62 4.29
N LEU A 402 -15.30 -10.31 4.38
CA LEU A 402 -14.54 -9.32 3.61
C LEU A 402 -13.43 -8.67 4.44
N SER A 403 -13.20 -9.13 5.68
CA SER A 403 -12.21 -8.56 6.61
C SER A 403 -10.78 -8.58 6.05
N ASP A 404 -10.44 -9.56 5.22
CA ASP A 404 -9.11 -9.71 4.59
C ASP A 404 -8.94 -8.89 3.30
N VAL A 405 -10.02 -8.29 2.78
CA VAL A 405 -9.96 -7.53 1.52
C VAL A 405 -9.51 -6.11 1.82
N ALA A 406 -8.45 -5.68 1.15
CA ALA A 406 -7.93 -4.33 1.33
C ALA A 406 -8.99 -3.28 0.99
N GLY A 407 -9.08 -2.27 1.84
CA GLY A 407 -10.02 -1.17 1.65
C GLY A 407 -11.42 -1.39 2.25
N VAL A 408 -11.77 -2.62 2.65
CA VAL A 408 -12.98 -2.88 3.43
C VAL A 408 -12.82 -2.30 4.84
N ASN A 409 -13.87 -1.69 5.37
CA ASN A 409 -13.86 -1.01 6.67
C ASN A 409 -12.87 0.15 6.73
N SER A 410 -12.52 0.74 5.59
CA SER A 410 -11.72 1.97 5.57
C SER A 410 -12.43 3.11 6.28
N PHE A 411 -13.77 3.14 6.26
CA PHE A 411 -14.56 4.08 7.04
C PHE A 411 -14.52 3.79 8.55
N ASN A 412 -14.39 2.54 9.01
CA ASN A 412 -14.11 2.27 10.43
C ASN A 412 -12.70 2.72 10.85
N ALA A 413 -11.82 3.02 9.88
CA ALA A 413 -10.56 3.70 10.16
C ALA A 413 -10.71 5.20 10.37
N VAL A 414 -11.93 5.79 10.29
CA VAL A 414 -12.13 7.18 10.72
C VAL A 414 -12.34 7.27 12.24
N HIS A 415 -11.83 8.33 12.83
CA HIS A 415 -11.90 8.58 14.25
C HIS A 415 -13.31 9.09 14.58
N PRO A 416 -14.02 8.45 15.52
CA PRO A 416 -15.40 8.79 15.83
C PRO A 416 -15.52 10.16 16.49
N ARG A 417 -14.42 10.80 16.89
CA ARG A 417 -14.49 12.10 17.58
C ARG A 417 -13.62 13.19 16.98
N LYS A 418 -12.78 12.87 15.99
CA LYS A 418 -11.71 13.75 15.53
C LYS A 418 -11.98 14.18 14.11
N LEU A 419 -11.94 15.48 13.87
CA LEU A 419 -12.06 16.11 12.57
C LEU A 419 -10.68 16.52 12.07
N PHE A 420 -10.49 16.41 10.77
CA PHE A 420 -9.35 16.93 10.02
C PHE A 420 -9.77 18.24 9.35
N VAL A 421 -9.09 19.32 9.69
CA VAL A 421 -9.29 20.66 9.15
C VAL A 421 -8.19 20.93 8.14
N SER A 422 -8.53 21.18 6.88
CA SER A 422 -7.56 21.43 5.81
C SER A 422 -7.68 22.85 5.23
N GLY A 423 -6.73 23.23 4.38
CA GLY A 423 -6.72 24.55 3.73
C GLY A 423 -6.35 25.70 4.68
N LEU A 424 -5.71 25.39 5.81
CA LEU A 424 -5.21 26.39 6.74
C LEU A 424 -3.91 27.02 6.22
N SER A 425 -3.63 28.27 6.62
CA SER A 425 -2.34 28.88 6.32
C SER A 425 -1.20 28.12 7.00
N LYS A 426 -0.06 27.98 6.30
CA LYS A 426 1.14 27.33 6.81
C LYS A 426 1.74 28.18 7.93
N ILE A 427 1.94 27.56 9.08
CA ILE A 427 2.55 28.18 10.26
C ILE A 427 3.92 27.55 10.52
N SER A 428 4.90 28.34 10.94
CA SER A 428 6.29 27.88 11.12
C SER A 428 6.78 28.02 12.55
N THR A 429 6.20 28.94 13.32
CA THR A 429 6.61 29.23 14.70
C THR A 429 5.69 28.60 15.73
N GLN A 430 6.20 28.35 16.94
CA GLN A 430 5.40 27.80 18.04
C GLN A 430 4.31 28.77 18.50
N THR A 431 4.59 30.08 18.48
CA THR A 431 3.61 31.12 18.82
C THR A 431 2.41 31.09 17.86
N GLU A 432 2.65 30.95 16.55
CA GLU A 432 1.57 30.80 15.56
C GLU A 432 0.76 29.51 15.77
N VAL A 433 1.41 28.42 16.18
CA VAL A 433 0.74 27.16 16.54
C VAL A 433 -0.21 27.37 17.70
N ASP A 434 0.22 28.08 18.75
CA ASP A 434 -0.61 28.31 19.93
C ASP A 434 -1.77 29.27 19.64
N ILE A 435 -1.54 30.29 18.81
CA ILE A 435 -2.60 31.17 18.31
C ILE A 435 -3.63 30.38 17.49
N ARG A 436 -3.18 29.55 16.53
CA ARG A 436 -4.08 28.72 15.71
C ARG A 436 -4.82 27.67 16.54
N ARG A 437 -4.16 27.09 17.56
CA ARG A 437 -4.81 26.18 18.49
C ARG A 437 -5.95 26.89 19.22
N ALA A 438 -5.68 28.06 19.81
CA ALA A 438 -6.69 28.85 20.52
C ALA A 438 -7.84 29.32 19.60
N GLU A 439 -7.53 29.67 18.34
CA GLU A 439 -8.51 30.02 17.31
C GLU A 439 -9.48 28.85 17.07
N LEU A 440 -8.95 27.65 16.78
CA LEU A 440 -9.75 26.45 16.54
C LEU A 440 -10.51 26.02 17.79
N GLU A 441 -9.89 26.06 18.97
CA GLU A 441 -10.57 25.73 20.23
C GLU A 441 -11.75 26.67 20.49
N ARG A 442 -11.60 27.97 20.21
CA ARG A 442 -12.70 28.94 20.31
C ARG A 442 -13.78 28.67 19.26
N ALA A 443 -13.39 28.40 18.02
CA ALA A 443 -14.32 28.15 16.92
C ALA A 443 -15.17 26.88 17.14
N PHE A 444 -14.57 25.83 17.70
CA PHE A 444 -15.23 24.55 17.93
C PHE A 444 -15.73 24.35 19.38
N ARG A 445 -15.57 25.34 20.27
CA ARG A 445 -15.90 25.26 21.70
C ARG A 445 -17.27 24.66 21.99
N LYS A 446 -18.29 25.01 21.21
CA LYS A 446 -19.68 24.56 21.42
C LYS A 446 -19.90 23.06 21.19
N TYR A 447 -18.97 22.38 20.49
CA TYR A 447 -19.04 20.94 20.21
C TYR A 447 -18.19 20.10 21.18
N GLY A 448 -17.42 20.74 22.05
CA GLY A 448 -16.54 20.08 23.02
C GLY A 448 -17.25 19.57 24.28
N GLY A 449 -18.53 19.89 24.45
CA GLY A 449 -19.31 19.56 25.65
C GLY A 449 -18.62 19.97 26.95
N ALA A 450 -18.64 19.10 27.97
CA ALA A 450 -18.10 19.47 29.29
C ALA A 450 -16.57 19.54 29.33
N ARG A 451 -15.90 18.76 28.47
CA ARG A 451 -14.43 18.67 28.41
C ARG A 451 -13.78 19.71 27.50
N GLY A 452 -14.57 20.42 26.70
CA GLY A 452 -14.05 21.27 25.64
C GLY A 452 -13.52 20.46 24.45
N VAL A 453 -12.98 21.17 23.46
CA VAL A 453 -12.37 20.56 22.27
C VAL A 453 -10.85 20.53 22.43
N THR A 454 -10.21 19.49 21.90
CA THR A 454 -8.74 19.39 21.88
C THR A 454 -8.24 19.60 20.45
N CYS A 455 -7.34 20.57 20.25
CA CYS A 455 -6.82 20.90 18.94
C CYS A 455 -5.33 20.54 18.80
N ILE A 456 -4.99 19.73 17.80
CA ILE A 456 -3.62 19.38 17.44
C ILE A 456 -3.27 20.10 16.14
N VAL A 457 -2.33 21.06 16.20
CA VAL A 457 -1.89 21.86 15.06
C VAL A 457 -0.40 21.59 14.81
N PRO A 458 -0.03 20.78 13.80
CA PRO A 458 1.37 20.49 13.51
C PRO A 458 2.08 21.69 12.86
N THR A 459 3.34 21.94 13.24
CA THR A 459 4.19 22.96 12.60
C THR A 459 4.46 22.62 11.14
N ASN A 460 4.62 23.65 10.30
CA ASN A 460 4.90 23.56 8.87
C ASN A 460 3.85 22.80 8.05
N THR A 461 2.61 22.72 8.55
CA THR A 461 1.48 22.09 7.84
C THR A 461 0.36 23.08 7.58
N THR A 462 -0.53 22.72 6.66
CA THR A 462 -1.73 23.49 6.28
C THR A 462 -3.00 22.83 6.80
N PHE A 463 -2.88 22.06 7.88
CA PHE A 463 -3.99 21.31 8.47
C PHE A 463 -3.91 21.26 9.99
N ALA A 464 -5.02 20.88 10.62
CA ALA A 464 -5.12 20.63 12.04
C ALA A 464 -6.09 19.48 12.31
N PHE A 465 -6.02 18.93 13.52
CA PHE A 465 -7.02 17.99 14.03
C PHE A 465 -7.78 18.59 15.19
N VAL A 466 -9.10 18.42 15.21
CA VAL A 466 -9.98 18.89 16.29
C VAL A 466 -10.75 17.70 16.84
N GLU A 467 -10.55 17.38 18.10
CA GLU A 467 -11.22 16.28 18.79
C GLU A 467 -12.36 16.79 19.67
N MET A 468 -13.55 16.26 19.43
CA MET A 468 -14.80 16.56 20.13
C MET A 468 -15.02 15.57 21.29
N GLU A 469 -16.02 15.81 22.13
CA GLU A 469 -16.36 14.92 23.25
C GLU A 469 -17.06 13.62 22.80
N SER A 470 -17.87 13.69 21.74
CA SER A 470 -18.65 12.55 21.26
C SER A 470 -18.78 12.55 19.74
N ASP A 471 -19.20 11.41 19.21
CA ASP A 471 -19.39 11.21 17.77
C ASP A 471 -20.46 12.11 17.19
N ARG A 472 -21.59 12.20 17.88
CA ARG A 472 -22.67 13.12 17.56
C ARG A 472 -22.21 14.58 17.46
N MET A 473 -21.30 15.01 18.33
CA MET A 473 -20.78 16.38 18.30
C MET A 473 -19.82 16.61 17.12
N ALA A 474 -19.07 15.59 16.72
CA ALA A 474 -18.24 15.66 15.53
C ALA A 474 -19.09 15.73 14.25
N ASP A 475 -20.21 15.00 14.16
CA ASP A 475 -21.16 15.13 13.03
C ASP A 475 -21.81 16.51 12.97
N LEU A 476 -22.27 17.03 14.12
CA LEU A 476 -22.87 18.36 14.19
C LEU A 476 -21.86 19.44 13.78
N ALA A 477 -20.61 19.34 14.26
CA ALA A 477 -19.54 20.24 13.88
C ALA A 477 -19.22 20.15 12.38
N LEU A 478 -19.18 18.93 11.82
CA LEU A 478 -18.92 18.71 10.40
C LEU A 478 -20.02 19.38 9.55
N SER A 479 -21.29 19.22 9.93
CA SER A 479 -22.42 19.84 9.22
C SER A 479 -22.39 21.37 9.32
N GLU A 480 -22.24 21.94 10.52
CA GLU A 480 -22.41 23.38 10.73
C GLU A 480 -21.17 24.22 10.36
N MET A 481 -19.97 23.66 10.46
CA MET A 481 -18.70 24.38 10.24
C MET A 481 -18.12 24.18 8.84
N SER A 482 -18.69 23.29 8.02
CA SER A 482 -18.25 23.02 6.64
C SER A 482 -18.24 24.25 5.74
N SER A 483 -19.11 25.23 6.00
CA SER A 483 -19.15 26.51 5.28
C SER A 483 -17.96 27.43 5.59
N LYS A 484 -17.33 27.28 6.76
CA LYS A 484 -16.22 28.12 7.22
C LYS A 484 -14.87 27.45 7.06
N TYR A 485 -14.83 26.14 7.24
CA TYR A 485 -13.61 25.33 7.22
C TYR A 485 -13.79 24.15 6.29
N ARG A 486 -12.70 23.74 5.62
CA ARG A 486 -12.68 22.49 4.88
C ARG A 486 -12.48 21.33 5.86
N LEU A 487 -13.57 20.67 6.21
CA LEU A 487 -13.61 19.66 7.26
C LEU A 487 -13.84 18.26 6.69
N ASN A 488 -13.16 17.28 7.28
CA ASN A 488 -13.39 15.85 7.06
C ASN A 488 -13.27 15.11 8.38
N ARG A 489 -13.75 13.87 8.47
CA ARG A 489 -13.42 12.99 9.60
C ARG A 489 -11.93 12.64 9.54
N ALA A 490 -11.23 12.80 10.68
CA ALA A 490 -9.84 12.40 10.78
C ALA A 490 -9.73 10.88 10.76
N ARG A 491 -8.63 10.33 10.24
CA ARG A 491 -8.36 8.90 10.38
C ARG A 491 -7.81 8.58 11.76
N ARG A 492 -8.17 7.40 12.26
CA ARG A 492 -7.48 6.76 13.37
C ARG A 492 -6.04 6.52 12.93
N SER A 493 -5.10 6.98 13.74
CA SER A 493 -3.73 6.53 13.60
C SER A 493 -3.68 5.01 13.81
N ARG A 494 -2.68 4.34 13.22
CA ARG A 494 -2.46 2.90 13.47
C ARG A 494 -2.37 2.59 14.96
N HIS A 495 -1.84 3.52 15.76
CA HIS A 495 -1.75 3.38 17.20
C HIS A 495 -3.11 3.47 17.89
N GLU A 496 -3.95 4.45 17.52
CA GLU A 496 -5.32 4.57 18.04
C GLU A 496 -6.17 3.35 17.69
N ALA A 497 -6.09 2.86 16.44
CA ALA A 497 -6.79 1.65 16.04
C ALA A 497 -6.38 0.43 16.86
N LEU A 498 -5.08 0.24 17.09
CA LEU A 498 -4.56 -0.86 17.93
C LEU A 498 -4.93 -0.71 19.41
N GLN A 499 -4.96 0.52 19.93
CA GLN A 499 -5.38 0.78 21.31
C GLN A 499 -6.86 0.47 21.52
N GLU A 500 -7.71 0.87 20.58
CA GLU A 500 -9.15 0.61 20.65
C GLU A 500 -9.46 -0.87 20.44
N GLU A 501 -8.75 -1.57 19.54
CA GLU A 501 -8.85 -3.02 19.38
C GLU A 501 -8.47 -3.75 20.70
N ARG A 502 -7.41 -3.29 21.37
CA ARG A 502 -7.03 -3.82 22.69
C ARG A 502 -8.11 -3.53 23.73
N ALA A 503 -8.63 -2.31 23.78
CA ALA A 503 -9.70 -1.93 24.71
C ALA A 503 -10.99 -2.74 24.48
N ALA A 504 -11.36 -2.98 23.22
CA ALA A 504 -12.51 -3.80 22.84
C ALA A 504 -12.30 -5.27 23.25
N LYS A 505 -11.10 -5.83 23.05
CA LYS A 505 -10.75 -7.18 23.51
C LYS A 505 -10.80 -7.31 25.04
N GLU A 506 -10.29 -6.31 25.77
CA GLU A 506 -10.35 -6.28 27.23
C GLU A 506 -11.78 -6.12 27.79
N ALA A 507 -12.64 -5.40 27.07
CA ALA A 507 -14.06 -5.27 27.42
C ALA A 507 -14.85 -6.56 27.16
N GLY A 508 -14.59 -7.22 26.02
CA GLY A 508 -15.26 -8.48 25.65
C GLY A 508 -14.85 -9.67 26.53
N GLY A 509 -13.56 -9.79 26.85
CA GLY A 509 -13.04 -10.91 27.65
C GLY A 509 -13.54 -10.94 29.10
N LYS A 510 -14.02 -9.82 29.65
CA LYS A 510 -14.59 -9.78 31.00
C LYS A 510 -16.00 -10.38 31.11
N SER A 511 -16.66 -10.69 29.99
CA SER A 511 -18.02 -11.22 29.99
C SER A 511 -18.10 -12.75 30.08
N GLU A 512 -17.08 -13.48 29.57
CA GLU A 512 -17.11 -14.94 29.55
C GLU A 512 -16.70 -15.59 30.89
N ASP A 513 -15.81 -14.95 31.66
CA ASP A 513 -15.33 -15.48 32.94
C ASP A 513 -16.31 -15.34 34.12
N LYS A 514 -17.51 -14.78 33.91
CA LYS A 514 -18.57 -14.68 34.93
C LYS A 514 -19.75 -15.64 34.72
N ALA A 515 -19.65 -16.53 33.75
CA ALA A 515 -20.72 -17.50 33.44
C ALA A 515 -20.47 -18.91 34.01
N TRP A 516 -19.55 -19.09 34.97
CA TRP A 516 -19.28 -20.36 35.64
C TRP A 516 -19.53 -20.27 37.15
#